data_AF-A0A1I0R8Y6-F1
#
_entry.id   AF-A0A1I0R8Y6-F1
#
_cell.length_a   1.000
_cell.length_b   1.000
_cell.length_c   1.000
_cell.angle_alpha   90.00
_cell.angle_beta   90.00
_cell.angle_gamma   90.00
#
_symmetry.space_group_name_H-M   'P 1'
#
loop_
_entity.id
_entity.type
_entity.pdbx_description
1 polymer ?
#
loop_
_entity_poly.entity_id
_entity_poly.type
_entity_poly.pdbx_seq_one_letter_code
_entity_poly.pdbx_strand_id
1 'polypeptide(L)'
;MKILSGILILLTAFLSFKHGWDGLHLDAYPEQAKMMEGLGIGKTSAVVFSILTIAVGIMIFFPRTFFLANLINAVSILVIMALSLRAGNIKTALIEIPFLLIPLVLIFLGHPFRK
;
A
#
# COMPACT_ATOMS: atom_id res chain seq x y z
N MET A 1 14.49 4.11 17.64
CA MET A 1 14.42 3.53 16.28
C MET A 1 13.70 2.18 16.27
N LYS A 2 14.22 1.12 16.88
CA LYS A 2 13.68 -0.26 16.75
C LYS A 2 12.20 -0.43 17.14
N ILE A 3 11.75 0.21 18.24
CA ILE A 3 10.35 0.16 18.68
C ILE A 3 9.43 0.84 17.66
N LEU A 4 9.81 2.04 17.19
CA LEU A 4 9.06 2.79 16.19
C LEU A 4 8.96 2.02 14.86
N SER A 5 10.08 1.46 14.38
CA SER A 5 10.07 0.59 13.19
C SER A 5 9.17 -0.62 13.38
N GLY A 6 9.21 -1.27 14.56
CA GLY A 6 8.35 -2.41 14.87
C GLY A 6 6.86 -2.07 14.83
N ILE A 7 6.46 -0.94 15.44
CA ILE A 7 5.08 -0.44 15.41
C ILE A 7 4.64 -0.14 13.96
N LEU A 8 5.49 0.56 13.20
CA LEU A 8 5.20 0.90 11.81
C LEU A 8 5.11 -0.34 10.90
N ILE A 9 5.91 -1.37 11.16
CA ILE A 9 5.83 -2.67 10.46
C ILE A 9 4.48 -3.33 10.73
N LEU A 10 4.05 -3.40 12.00
CA LEU A 10 2.76 -3.99 12.36
C LEU A 10 1.59 -3.22 11.75
N LEU A 11 1.64 -1.88 11.80
CA LEU A 11 0.63 -1.01 11.19
C LEU A 11 0.59 -1.19 9.67
N THR A 12 1.76 -1.23 9.01
CA THR A 12 1.84 -1.43 7.56
C THR A 12 1.32 -2.81 7.17
N ALA A 13 1.68 -3.86 7.90
CA ALA A 13 1.16 -5.20 7.65
C ALA A 13 -0.36 -5.24 7.80
N PHE A 14 -0.91 -4.69 8.88
CA PHE A 14 -2.37 -4.60 9.08
C PHE A 14 -3.08 -3.88 7.94
N LEU A 15 -2.59 -2.70 7.54
CA LEU A 15 -3.15 -1.94 6.43
C LEU A 15 -3.03 -2.71 5.11
N SER A 16 -1.90 -3.36 4.86
CA SER A 16 -1.70 -4.18 3.67
C SER A 16 -2.68 -5.35 3.59
N PHE A 17 -2.93 -6.05 4.69
CA PHE A 17 -3.94 -7.10 4.73
C PHE A 17 -5.35 -6.54 4.54
N LYS A 18 -5.67 -5.40 5.18
CA LYS A 18 -6.97 -4.75 5.04
C LYS A 18 -7.24 -4.31 3.60
N HIS A 19 -6.34 -3.51 3.00
CA HIS A 19 -6.50 -3.01 1.63
C HIS A 19 -6.50 -4.13 0.61
N GLY A 20 -5.65 -5.14 0.80
CA GLY A 20 -5.66 -6.32 -0.06
C GLY A 20 -6.96 -7.12 0.05
N TRP A 21 -7.52 -7.29 1.26
CA TRP A 21 -8.79 -7.98 1.44
C TRP A 21 -9.96 -7.22 0.82
N ASP A 22 -10.04 -5.91 1.09
CA ASP A 22 -11.10 -5.04 0.57
C ASP A 22 -11.07 -5.04 -0.98
N GLY A 23 -9.87 -4.99 -1.58
CA GLY A 23 -9.70 -5.04 -3.04
C GLY A 23 -9.86 -6.42 -3.68
N LEU A 24 -9.85 -7.52 -2.92
CA LEU A 24 -10.27 -8.85 -3.41
C LEU A 24 -11.80 -9.00 -3.39
N HIS A 25 -12.47 -8.25 -2.51
CA HIS A 25 -13.91 -8.28 -2.31
C HIS A 25 -14.57 -6.97 -2.74
N LEU A 26 -14.21 -6.46 -3.94
CA LEU A 26 -14.78 -5.21 -4.49
C LEU A 26 -16.31 -5.22 -4.53
N ASP A 27 -16.91 -6.39 -4.70
CA ASP A 27 -18.37 -6.56 -4.74
C ASP A 27 -19.03 -6.25 -3.37
N ALA A 28 -18.25 -6.33 -2.27
CA ALA A 28 -18.68 -5.93 -0.91
C ALA A 28 -18.37 -4.45 -0.58
N TYR A 29 -17.57 -3.76 -1.41
CA TYR A 29 -17.13 -2.37 -1.20
C TYR A 29 -17.40 -1.52 -2.45
N PRO A 30 -18.69 -1.18 -2.73
CA PRO A 30 -19.08 -0.51 -3.97
C PRO A 30 -18.45 0.88 -4.16
N GLU A 31 -18.10 1.58 -3.08
CA GLU A 31 -17.38 2.86 -3.17
C GLU A 31 -15.93 2.69 -3.66
N GLN A 32 -15.21 1.67 -3.17
CA GLN A 32 -13.86 1.37 -3.67
C GLN A 32 -13.91 0.90 -5.12
N ALA A 33 -14.89 0.05 -5.47
CA ALA A 33 -15.07 -0.39 -6.85
C ALA A 33 -15.28 0.80 -7.80
N LYS A 34 -16.16 1.74 -7.45
CA LYS A 34 -16.40 2.98 -8.23
C LYS A 34 -15.16 3.86 -8.32
N MET A 35 -14.39 3.98 -7.22
CA MET A 35 -13.14 4.73 -7.25
C MET A 35 -12.17 4.09 -8.24
N MET A 36 -11.92 2.78 -8.14
CA MET A 36 -10.99 2.08 -9.02
C MET A 36 -11.39 2.16 -10.49
N GLU A 37 -12.69 2.01 -10.78
CA GLU A 37 -13.23 2.21 -12.13
C GLU A 37 -12.99 3.65 -12.62
N GLY A 38 -13.24 4.65 -11.78
CA GLY A 38 -12.96 6.06 -12.07
C GLY A 38 -11.47 6.37 -12.28
N LEU A 39 -10.58 5.56 -11.74
CA LEU A 39 -9.12 5.62 -11.97
C LEU A 39 -8.68 4.90 -13.26
N GLY A 40 -9.60 4.27 -13.98
CA GLY A 40 -9.29 3.43 -15.14
C GLY A 40 -8.67 2.07 -14.77
N ILE A 41 -8.81 1.65 -13.50
CA ILE A 41 -8.31 0.37 -13.01
C ILE A 41 -9.43 -0.65 -13.14
N GLY A 42 -9.30 -1.58 -14.09
CA GLY A 42 -10.23 -2.69 -14.25
C GLY A 42 -10.16 -3.71 -13.10
N LYS A 43 -11.19 -4.57 -13.00
CA LYS A 43 -11.30 -5.61 -11.95
C LYS A 43 -10.06 -6.51 -11.87
N THR A 44 -9.49 -6.89 -13.02
CA THR A 44 -8.27 -7.72 -13.06
C THR A 44 -7.06 -7.00 -12.45
N SER A 45 -6.80 -5.75 -12.85
CA SER A 45 -5.71 -4.95 -12.27
C SER A 45 -5.91 -4.71 -10.78
N ALA A 46 -7.15 -4.49 -10.35
CA ALA A 46 -7.48 -4.34 -8.94
C ALA A 46 -7.11 -5.58 -8.12
N VAL A 47 -7.50 -6.78 -8.59
CA VAL A 47 -7.14 -8.05 -7.95
C VAL A 47 -5.62 -8.25 -7.90
N VAL A 48 -4.90 -7.90 -8.97
CA VAL A 48 -3.43 -7.96 -8.99
C VAL A 48 -2.81 -7.04 -7.93
N PHE A 49 -3.27 -5.78 -7.83
CA PHE A 49 -2.84 -4.86 -6.78
C PHE A 49 -3.14 -5.40 -5.39
N SER A 50 -4.30 -6.02 -5.19
CA SER A 50 -4.69 -6.61 -3.91
C SER A 50 -3.77 -7.75 -3.48
N ILE A 51 -3.46 -8.68 -4.38
CA ILE A 51 -2.52 -9.77 -4.11
C ILE A 51 -1.12 -9.23 -3.81
N LEU A 52 -0.66 -8.25 -4.60
CA LEU A 52 0.62 -7.59 -4.38
C LEU A 52 0.69 -6.91 -3.00
N THR A 53 -0.39 -6.25 -2.60
CA THR A 53 -0.49 -5.56 -1.30
C THR A 53 -0.41 -6.57 -0.14
N ILE A 54 -1.09 -7.72 -0.24
CA ILE A 54 -0.98 -8.79 0.76
C ILE A 54 0.45 -9.34 0.81
N ALA A 55 1.07 -9.57 -0.35
CA ALA A 55 2.45 -10.05 -0.43
C ALA A 55 3.42 -9.07 0.27
N VAL A 56 3.25 -7.76 0.06
CA VAL A 56 4.00 -6.72 0.77
C VAL A 56 3.81 -6.82 2.29
N GLY A 57 2.56 -7.00 2.75
CA GLY A 57 2.24 -7.16 4.17
C GLY A 57 2.90 -8.38 4.83
N ILE A 58 3.20 -9.42 4.05
CA ILE A 58 3.97 -10.59 4.53
C ILE A 58 5.48 -10.31 4.45
N MET A 59 5.96 -9.78 3.32
CA MET A 59 7.37 -9.53 3.07
C MET A 59 8.00 -8.52 4.04
N ILE A 60 7.22 -7.57 4.57
CA ILE A 60 7.73 -6.54 5.47
C ILE A 60 8.24 -7.09 6.81
N PHE A 61 7.79 -8.28 7.23
CA PHE A 61 8.25 -8.91 8.47
C PHE A 61 9.67 -9.49 8.39
N PHE A 62 10.18 -9.75 7.19
CA PHE A 62 11.47 -10.39 7.01
C PHE A 62 12.55 -9.35 6.66
N PRO A 63 13.67 -9.29 7.39
CA PRO A 63 14.73 -8.31 7.14
C PRO A 63 15.29 -8.33 5.71
N ARG A 64 15.32 -9.52 5.08
CA ARG A 64 15.84 -9.72 3.71
C ARG A 64 14.95 -9.08 2.64
N THR A 65 13.64 -9.06 2.85
CA THR A 65 12.65 -8.52 1.90
C THR A 65 12.13 -7.14 2.29
N PHE A 66 12.46 -6.65 3.48
CA PHE A 66 11.96 -5.38 4.02
C PHE A 66 12.11 -4.19 3.08
N PHE A 67 13.29 -3.99 2.48
CA PHE A 67 13.51 -2.89 1.55
C PHE A 67 12.62 -3.02 0.31
N LEU A 68 12.60 -4.22 -0.28
CA LEU A 68 11.80 -4.50 -1.48
C LEU A 68 10.29 -4.35 -1.20
N ALA A 69 9.82 -4.81 -0.05
CA ALA A 69 8.43 -4.67 0.37
C ALA A 69 8.02 -3.19 0.46
N ASN A 70 8.81 -2.36 1.13
CA ASN A 70 8.53 -0.93 1.24
C ASN A 70 8.67 -0.20 -0.10
N LEU A 71 9.63 -0.59 -0.95
CA LEU A 71 9.76 -0.02 -2.29
C LEU A 71 8.54 -0.33 -3.17
N ILE A 72 8.09 -1.59 -3.20
CA ILE A 72 6.88 -2.00 -3.92
C ILE A 72 5.66 -1.26 -3.38
N ASN A 73 5.56 -1.11 -2.05
CA ASN A 73 4.46 -0.38 -1.43
C ASN A 73 4.44 1.11 -1.86
N ALA A 74 5.58 1.79 -1.77
CA ALA A 74 5.72 3.19 -2.17
C ALA A 74 5.39 3.39 -3.66
N VAL A 75 5.88 2.51 -4.54
CA VAL A 75 5.59 2.58 -5.98
C VAL A 75 4.10 2.34 -6.24
N SER A 76 3.48 1.38 -5.57
CA SER A 76 2.04 1.10 -5.74
C SER A 76 1.18 2.31 -5.36
N ILE A 77 1.47 2.94 -4.22
CA ILE A 77 0.77 4.15 -3.78
C ILE A 77 1.01 5.30 -4.75
N LEU A 78 2.26 5.49 -5.22
CA LEU A 78 2.57 6.53 -6.19
C LEU A 78 1.81 6.34 -7.52
N VAL A 79 1.65 5.09 -7.98
CA VAL A 79 0.85 4.77 -9.17
C VAL A 79 -0.62 5.16 -8.94
N ILE A 80 -1.21 4.78 -7.79
CA ILE A 80 -2.60 5.15 -7.46
C ILE A 80 -2.77 6.68 -7.39
N MET A 81 -1.81 7.39 -6.79
CA MET A 81 -1.78 8.85 -6.75
C MET A 81 -1.73 9.46 -8.16
N ALA A 82 -0.84 8.97 -9.02
CA ALA A 82 -0.70 9.47 -10.38
C ALA A 82 -1.97 9.24 -11.21
N LEU A 83 -2.59 8.07 -11.07
CA LEU A 83 -3.88 7.77 -11.70
C LEU A 83 -5.01 8.66 -11.15
N SER A 84 -5.01 8.94 -9.84
CA SER A 84 -5.97 9.85 -9.21
C SER A 84 -5.86 11.27 -9.75
N LEU A 85 -4.64 11.78 -9.91
CA LEU A 85 -4.39 13.07 -10.54
C LEU A 85 -4.84 13.09 -12.01
N ARG A 86 -4.52 12.02 -12.76
CA ARG A 86 -4.97 11.87 -14.16
C ARG A 86 -6.49 11.87 -14.29
N ALA A 87 -7.20 11.27 -13.33
CA ALA A 87 -8.66 11.24 -13.26
C ALA A 87 -9.28 12.54 -12.71
N GLY A 88 -8.49 13.55 -12.38
CA GLY A 88 -8.96 14.82 -11.79
C GLY A 88 -9.34 14.70 -10.30
N ASN A 89 -9.10 13.55 -9.66
CA ASN A 89 -9.42 13.31 -8.26
C ASN A 89 -8.25 13.69 -7.34
N ILE A 90 -8.07 15.01 -7.16
CA ILE A 90 -7.03 15.57 -6.31
C ILE A 90 -7.22 15.16 -4.84
N LYS A 91 -8.48 14.99 -4.39
CA LYS A 91 -8.78 14.61 -3.00
C LYS A 91 -8.20 13.23 -2.67
N THR A 92 -8.42 12.23 -3.53
CA THR A 92 -7.83 10.89 -3.33
C THR A 92 -6.31 10.97 -3.37
N ALA A 93 -5.71 11.69 -4.33
CA ALA A 93 -4.25 11.85 -4.40
C ALA A 93 -3.65 12.45 -3.11
N LEU A 94 -4.32 13.42 -2.48
CA LEU A 94 -3.87 14.02 -1.22
C LEU A 94 -4.01 13.05 -0.03
N ILE A 95 -5.05 12.22 0.00
CA ILE A 95 -5.27 11.21 1.04
C ILE A 95 -4.18 10.14 1.01
N GLU A 96 -3.65 9.82 -0.18
CA GLU A 96 -2.57 8.84 -0.34
C GLU A 96 -1.19 9.31 0.14
N ILE A 97 -0.96 10.63 0.27
CA ILE A 97 0.33 11.20 0.72
C ILE A 97 0.81 10.62 2.07
N PRO A 98 0.00 10.61 3.16
CA PRO A 98 0.43 10.00 4.42
C PRO A 98 0.76 8.51 4.26
N PHE A 99 0.04 7.78 3.40
CA PHE A 99 0.34 6.37 3.14
C PHE A 99 1.65 6.19 2.40
N LEU A 100 2.00 7.08 1.47
CA LEU A 100 3.30 7.09 0.79
C LEU A 100 4.47 7.39 1.75
N LEU A 101 4.24 8.25 2.74
CA LEU A 101 5.28 8.60 3.72
C LEU A 101 5.68 7.40 4.60
N ILE A 102 4.75 6.52 4.95
CA ILE A 102 5.02 5.35 5.81
C ILE A 102 6.14 4.44 5.26
N PRO A 103 6.09 3.90 4.03
CA PRO A 103 7.15 3.05 3.50
C PRO A 103 8.47 3.80 3.33
N LEU A 104 8.45 5.10 3.01
CA LEU A 104 9.67 5.91 2.91
C LEU A 104 10.33 6.10 4.28
N VAL A 105 9.54 6.40 5.32
CA VAL A 105 10.01 6.47 6.71
C VAL A 105 10.55 5.12 7.17
N LEU A 106 9.88 4.02 6.82
CA LEU A 106 10.36 2.67 7.14
C LEU A 106 11.69 2.34 6.46
N ILE A 107 11.88 2.73 5.19
CA ILE A 107 13.17 2.59 4.50
C ILE A 107 14.26 3.36 5.25
N PHE A 108 13.98 4.59 5.67
CA PHE A 108 14.91 5.41 6.44
C PHE A 108 15.24 4.82 7.82
N LEU A 109 14.23 4.34 8.55
CA LEU A 109 14.41 3.78 9.90
C LEU A 109 15.04 2.39 9.90
N GLY A 110 14.87 1.63 8.82
CA GLY A 110 15.35 0.26 8.69
C GLY A 110 14.55 -0.76 9.51
N HIS A 111 14.83 -2.04 9.24
CA HIS A 111 14.18 -3.15 9.91
C HIS A 111 14.76 -3.36 11.34
N PRO A 112 13.93 -3.55 12.39
CA PRO A 112 14.40 -3.61 13.78
C PRO A 112 15.34 -4.78 14.09
N PHE A 113 15.21 -5.88 13.33
CA PHE A 113 16.06 -7.07 13.43
C PHE A 113 17.24 -7.09 12.45
N ARG A 114 17.48 -6.01 11.70
CA ARG A 114 18.71 -5.88 10.90
C ARG A 114 19.86 -5.60 11.87
N LYS A 115 20.87 -6.47 11.87
CA LYS A 115 22.15 -6.21 12.57
C LYS A 115 22.93 -5.15 11.82
#